data_AF-A0A3G8GNP3-F1
#
_entry.id   AF-A0A3G8GNP3-F1
#
_cell.length_a   1.000
_cell.length_b   1.000
_cell.length_c   1.000
_cell.angle_alpha   90.00
_cell.angle_beta   90.00
_cell.angle_gamma   90.00
#
_symmetry.space_group_name_H-M   'P 1'
#
loop_
_entity.id
_entity.type
_entity.pdbx_description
1 polymer ?
#
loop_
_entity_poly.entity_id
_entity_poly.type
_entity_poly.pdbx_seq_one_letter_code
_entity_poly.pdbx_strand_id
1 'polypeptide(L)'
;MTATDRQRAIPALYMRGGTSKGVFFLPADLPPDPSTRDRVLMRVVGSPDPYEKQIDGMGGATSSTSKVVIVGPSTRPDCDVDYWFGQVAIGQPVIDWSGNCGNLSAAVGPFAIHRGLVRPAGDGIAVVRIWQANLGKRIIAHVPVRGGQVQELGDFELDGVTFPAAEVRLEFLDPGGGEGPGSAMFPTGRAADVLTVPGVGEIRATLVNAGNPTVFVAASSLGLAGTELQPDVNSRADLLARAEAIRAHAAVAMGLAPDAAQATAHRQHTPKLAFAAPAAAYTAASGRAVGAGDIDLNVRIFSMGKLHHAMTGTGAVAIAATAAVPGTVLADVLGGARGELRFGHPSGTLKVGAQAHGRDGRWSVALVAMSRTARRLMDGVVLVPPWE
;
A
#
# COMPACT_ATOMS: atom_id res chain seq x y z
N MET A 1 -12.00 27.45 -34.72
CA MET A 1 -12.12 26.74 -33.44
C MET A 1 -12.62 25.34 -33.73
N THR A 2 -11.68 24.46 -34.10
CA THR A 2 -11.93 23.02 -34.21
C THR A 2 -12.13 22.45 -32.80
N ALA A 3 -12.68 21.24 -32.66
CA ALA A 3 -13.07 20.62 -31.38
C ALA A 3 -11.91 20.37 -30.36
N THR A 4 -10.73 20.99 -30.55
CA THR A 4 -9.47 20.70 -29.87
C THR A 4 -9.04 21.70 -28.79
N ASP A 5 -9.80 22.78 -28.53
CA ASP A 5 -9.33 23.89 -27.66
C ASP A 5 -9.90 23.87 -26.23
N ARG A 6 -10.60 22.81 -25.81
CA ARG A 6 -11.24 22.75 -24.48
C ARG A 6 -10.82 21.50 -23.71
N GLN A 7 -10.62 21.66 -22.40
CA GLN A 7 -10.43 20.52 -21.51
C GLN A 7 -11.69 19.65 -21.47
N ARG A 8 -11.50 18.34 -21.29
CA ARG A 8 -12.56 17.37 -21.08
C ARG A 8 -12.71 17.10 -19.58
N ALA A 9 -13.96 17.13 -19.11
CA ALA A 9 -14.32 16.87 -17.73
C ALA A 9 -14.54 15.37 -17.48
N ILE A 10 -14.00 14.87 -16.38
CA ILE A 10 -14.16 13.48 -15.92
C ILE A 10 -14.65 13.51 -14.47
N PRO A 11 -15.82 12.94 -14.14
CA PRO A 11 -16.28 12.80 -12.76
C PRO A 11 -15.26 12.05 -11.89
N ALA A 12 -14.98 12.57 -10.70
CA ALA A 12 -13.98 12.01 -9.80
C ALA A 12 -14.26 12.32 -8.33
N LEU A 13 -13.82 11.44 -7.43
CA LEU A 13 -13.66 11.75 -6.00
C LEU A 13 -12.19 11.84 -5.64
N TYR A 14 -11.77 12.93 -5.00
CA TYR A 14 -10.48 12.97 -4.34
C TYR A 14 -10.66 12.60 -2.88
N MET A 15 -10.06 11.49 -2.47
CA MET A 15 -10.29 10.92 -1.14
C MET A 15 -8.99 10.68 -0.39
N ARG A 16 -9.06 10.84 0.93
CA ARG A 16 -8.09 10.26 1.85
C ARG A 16 -8.57 8.87 2.24
N GLY A 17 -7.72 7.87 2.10
CA GLY A 17 -7.89 6.54 2.68
C GLY A 17 -6.65 6.20 3.51
N GLY A 18 -6.82 5.98 4.81
CA GLY A 18 -5.72 5.87 5.75
C GLY A 18 -4.79 7.08 5.66
N THR A 19 -3.48 6.81 5.52
CA THR A 19 -2.41 7.80 5.39
C THR A 19 -2.04 8.13 3.93
N SER A 20 -2.97 7.92 2.99
CA SER A 20 -2.77 8.17 1.56
C SER A 20 -3.93 8.97 0.97
N LYS A 21 -3.66 9.66 -0.15
CA LYS A 21 -4.66 10.34 -0.97
C LYS A 21 -4.65 9.74 -2.38
N GLY A 22 -5.81 9.67 -3.00
CA GLY A 22 -5.94 9.20 -4.38
C GLY A 22 -7.16 9.80 -5.07
N VAL A 23 -7.13 9.77 -6.41
CA VAL A 23 -8.26 10.16 -7.26
C VAL A 23 -9.01 8.90 -7.67
N PHE A 24 -10.31 8.85 -7.39
CA PHE A 24 -11.18 7.70 -7.56
C PHE A 24 -12.17 7.93 -8.70
N PHE A 25 -12.37 6.91 -9.52
CA PHE A 25 -13.16 6.93 -10.74
C PHE A 25 -14.10 5.73 -10.83
N LEU A 26 -15.22 5.89 -11.54
CA LEU A 26 -15.96 4.76 -12.10
C LEU A 26 -15.32 4.37 -13.44
N PRO A 27 -15.33 3.08 -13.83
CA PRO A 27 -14.87 2.65 -15.16
C PRO A 27 -15.58 3.38 -16.31
N ALA A 28 -16.88 3.66 -16.15
CA ALA A 28 -17.71 4.30 -17.19
C ALA A 28 -17.31 5.75 -17.48
N ASP A 29 -16.60 6.41 -16.55
CA ASP A 29 -16.14 7.80 -16.72
C ASP A 29 -14.79 7.87 -17.48
N LEU A 30 -14.14 6.73 -17.69
CA LEU A 30 -12.80 6.64 -18.25
C LEU A 30 -12.80 6.05 -19.67
N PRO A 31 -11.72 6.27 -20.45
CA PRO A 31 -11.55 5.58 -21.72
C PRO A 31 -11.56 4.05 -21.54
N PRO A 32 -12.23 3.30 -22.43
CA PRO A 32 -12.26 1.84 -22.33
C PRO A 32 -10.93 1.19 -22.74
N ASP A 33 -10.18 1.81 -23.66
CA ASP A 33 -8.85 1.35 -24.07
C ASP A 33 -7.83 1.55 -22.93
N PRO A 34 -7.18 0.49 -22.42
CA PRO A 34 -6.25 0.59 -21.30
C PRO A 34 -5.08 1.55 -21.53
N SER A 35 -4.52 1.59 -22.74
CA SER A 35 -3.39 2.47 -23.07
C SER A 35 -3.79 3.96 -22.98
N THR A 36 -4.93 4.29 -23.57
CA THR A 36 -5.51 5.63 -23.52
C THR A 36 -5.95 6.00 -22.11
N ARG A 37 -6.54 5.06 -21.37
CA ARG A 37 -6.90 5.25 -19.96
C ARG A 37 -5.67 5.58 -19.12
N ASP A 38 -4.57 4.85 -19.29
CA ASP A 38 -3.36 5.08 -18.51
C ASP A 38 -2.74 6.46 -18.83
N ARG A 39 -2.74 6.87 -20.11
CA ARG A 39 -2.35 8.26 -20.50
C ARG A 39 -3.22 9.31 -19.82
N VAL A 40 -4.54 9.12 -19.82
CA VAL A 40 -5.49 10.04 -19.16
C VAL A 40 -5.25 10.09 -17.65
N LEU A 41 -5.10 8.94 -16.99
CA LEU A 41 -4.87 8.87 -15.55
C LEU A 41 -3.52 9.48 -15.14
N MET A 42 -2.46 9.29 -15.93
CA MET A 42 -1.19 9.98 -15.73
C MET A 42 -1.38 11.50 -15.86
N ARG A 43 -2.13 11.97 -16.86
CA ARG A 43 -2.41 13.40 -17.03
C ARG A 43 -3.24 14.00 -15.91
N VAL A 44 -4.20 13.25 -15.35
CA VAL A 44 -4.98 13.64 -14.16
C VAL A 44 -4.05 13.91 -12.97
N VAL A 45 -3.08 13.02 -12.74
CA VAL A 45 -2.17 13.13 -11.61
C VAL A 45 -1.06 14.16 -11.86
N GLY A 46 -0.75 14.46 -13.12
CA GLY A 46 0.29 15.40 -13.52
C GLY A 46 1.64 14.71 -13.73
N SER A 47 1.64 13.55 -14.40
CA SER A 47 2.84 12.75 -14.67
C SER A 47 2.95 12.37 -16.16
N PRO A 48 4.18 12.08 -16.66
CA PRO A 48 5.46 12.25 -15.98
C PRO A 48 5.80 13.73 -15.78
N ASP A 49 6.35 14.06 -14.61
CA ASP A 49 6.78 15.42 -14.27
C ASP A 49 8.29 15.46 -13.98
N PRO A 50 9.11 16.05 -14.86
CA PRO A 50 10.56 16.17 -14.64
C PRO A 50 10.92 17.08 -13.46
N TYR A 51 9.99 17.91 -12.96
CA TYR A 51 10.21 18.77 -11.80
C TYR A 51 9.93 18.06 -10.47
N GLU A 52 9.34 16.86 -10.51
CA GLU A 52 8.92 16.09 -9.35
C GLU A 52 8.02 16.87 -8.38
N LYS A 53 7.12 17.72 -8.91
CA LYS A 53 6.18 18.54 -8.12
C LYS A 53 4.71 18.22 -8.39
N GLN A 54 4.39 17.63 -9.54
CA GLN A 54 3.03 17.36 -10.02
C GLN A 54 2.13 18.60 -9.98
N ILE A 55 2.71 19.79 -10.25
CA ILE A 55 2.01 21.08 -10.18
C ILE A 55 0.83 21.16 -11.15
N ASP A 56 0.95 20.53 -12.32
CA ASP A 56 -0.09 20.50 -13.36
C ASP A 56 -0.98 19.25 -13.25
N GLY A 57 -1.39 18.90 -12.02
CA GLY A 57 -2.25 17.75 -11.77
C GLY A 57 -2.71 17.61 -10.32
N MET A 58 -3.43 16.53 -10.04
CA MET A 58 -3.98 16.22 -8.71
C MET A 58 -2.96 15.52 -7.78
N GLY A 59 -1.81 15.14 -8.31
CA GLY A 59 -0.73 14.52 -7.57
C GLY A 59 -0.14 15.46 -6.52
N GLY A 60 0.46 14.89 -5.48
CA GLY A 60 1.12 15.67 -4.43
C GLY A 60 2.61 15.36 -4.30
N ALA A 61 3.25 14.91 -5.39
CA ALA A 61 4.67 14.61 -5.49
C ALA A 61 5.24 13.65 -4.43
N THR A 62 4.41 12.74 -3.92
CA THR A 62 4.87 11.62 -3.08
C THR A 62 4.20 10.33 -3.53
N SER A 63 4.82 9.19 -3.23
CA SER A 63 4.18 7.89 -3.51
C SER A 63 2.84 7.71 -2.79
N SER A 64 2.61 8.43 -1.67
CA SER A 64 1.36 8.43 -0.90
C SER A 64 0.25 9.31 -1.48
N THR A 65 0.58 10.18 -2.45
CA THR A 65 -0.33 11.18 -3.04
C THR A 65 -0.37 11.13 -4.58
N SER A 66 0.42 10.28 -5.22
CA SER A 66 0.40 10.00 -6.67
C SER A 66 -0.29 8.66 -6.94
N LYS A 67 -1.62 8.63 -6.80
CA LYS A 67 -2.41 7.39 -6.78
C LYS A 67 -3.74 7.57 -7.50
N VAL A 68 -4.11 6.59 -8.31
CA VAL A 68 -5.43 6.49 -8.94
C VAL A 68 -6.13 5.21 -8.52
N VAL A 69 -7.45 5.28 -8.45
CA VAL A 69 -8.31 4.16 -8.07
C VAL A 69 -9.48 4.09 -9.03
N ILE A 70 -9.78 2.90 -9.52
CA ILE A 70 -10.97 2.61 -10.31
C ILE A 70 -11.81 1.63 -9.49
N VAL A 71 -13.09 1.94 -9.31
CA VAL A 71 -14.04 1.05 -8.61
C VAL A 71 -15.28 0.86 -9.47
N GLY A 72 -15.61 -0.38 -9.80
CA GLY A 72 -16.80 -0.73 -10.58
C GLY A 72 -17.62 -1.82 -9.90
N PRO A 73 -18.84 -2.10 -10.39
CA PRO A 73 -19.61 -3.24 -9.91
C PRO A 73 -18.84 -4.55 -10.15
N SER A 74 -18.89 -5.46 -9.17
CA SER A 74 -18.30 -6.78 -9.36
C SER A 74 -19.24 -7.68 -10.16
N THR A 75 -18.67 -8.55 -10.99
CA THR A 75 -19.41 -9.67 -11.60
C THR A 75 -19.30 -10.95 -10.76
N ARG A 76 -18.55 -10.91 -9.64
CA ARG A 76 -18.36 -12.07 -8.76
C ARG A 76 -19.51 -12.18 -7.77
N PRO A 77 -20.06 -13.37 -7.52
CA PRO A 77 -21.19 -13.54 -6.61
C PRO A 77 -20.86 -13.23 -5.13
N ASP A 78 -19.58 -13.30 -4.75
CA ASP A 78 -19.12 -13.07 -3.39
C ASP A 78 -18.52 -11.68 -3.16
N CYS A 79 -18.55 -10.79 -4.15
CA CYS A 79 -18.04 -9.42 -4.06
C CYS A 79 -19.10 -8.41 -4.53
N ASP A 80 -19.10 -7.22 -3.94
CA ASP A 80 -20.00 -6.12 -4.32
C ASP A 80 -19.36 -5.23 -5.39
N VAL A 81 -18.05 -4.96 -5.27
CA VAL A 81 -17.29 -4.11 -6.18
C VAL A 81 -15.93 -4.70 -6.56
N ASP A 82 -15.49 -4.40 -7.78
CA ASP A 82 -14.11 -4.62 -8.23
C ASP A 82 -13.31 -3.33 -8.04
N TYR A 83 -12.08 -3.48 -7.53
CA TYR A 83 -11.16 -2.40 -7.20
C TYR A 83 -9.81 -2.58 -7.90
N TRP A 84 -9.44 -1.61 -8.72
CA TRP A 84 -8.10 -1.47 -9.30
C TRP A 84 -7.36 -0.29 -8.68
N PHE A 85 -6.12 -0.54 -8.30
CA PHE A 85 -5.18 0.45 -7.81
C PHE A 85 -4.06 0.66 -8.83
N GLY A 86 -3.82 1.93 -9.19
CA GLY A 86 -2.69 2.33 -10.02
C GLY A 86 -1.75 3.23 -9.22
N GLN A 87 -0.49 2.82 -9.08
CA GLN A 87 0.57 3.68 -8.58
C GLN A 87 1.17 4.45 -9.75
N VAL A 88 0.88 5.75 -9.82
CA VAL A 88 1.43 6.61 -10.88
C VAL A 88 2.85 7.02 -10.51
N ALA A 89 3.83 6.69 -11.35
CA ALA A 89 5.20 7.14 -11.16
C ALA A 89 5.29 8.66 -11.37
N ILE A 90 6.09 9.35 -10.56
CA ILE A 90 6.16 10.82 -10.61
C ILE A 90 6.89 11.27 -11.87
N GLY A 91 8.14 10.83 -12.05
CA GLY A 91 9.01 11.25 -13.16
C GLY A 91 9.04 10.32 -14.37
N GLN A 92 8.25 9.24 -14.38
CA GLN A 92 8.24 8.25 -15.48
C GLN A 92 6.82 8.05 -16.03
N PRO A 93 6.66 7.80 -17.34
CA PRO A 93 5.35 7.62 -17.98
C PRO A 93 4.82 6.19 -17.75
N VAL A 94 4.68 5.79 -16.49
CA VAL A 94 4.20 4.45 -16.13
C VAL A 94 3.20 4.52 -14.98
N ILE A 95 2.14 3.73 -15.10
CA ILE A 95 1.28 3.35 -13.98
C ILE A 95 1.59 1.90 -13.64
N ASP A 96 2.04 1.68 -12.40
CA ASP A 96 2.29 0.34 -11.90
C ASP A 96 0.98 -0.21 -11.28
N TRP A 97 0.41 -1.21 -11.96
CA TRP A 97 -0.80 -1.93 -11.59
C TRP A 97 -0.52 -3.26 -10.86
N SER A 98 0.73 -3.54 -10.46
CA SER A 98 1.16 -4.85 -9.95
C SER A 98 0.75 -5.17 -8.51
N GLY A 99 0.09 -4.25 -7.81
CA GLY A 99 -0.19 -4.38 -6.39
C GLY A 99 -1.46 -3.68 -5.93
N ASN A 100 -1.70 -3.76 -4.63
CA ASN A 100 -2.78 -3.07 -3.93
C ASN A 100 -2.27 -1.83 -3.17
N CYS A 101 -3.18 -0.93 -2.84
CA CYS A 101 -2.98 0.06 -1.79
C CYS A 101 -3.87 -0.22 -0.58
N GLY A 102 -3.31 -0.86 0.45
CA GLY A 102 -4.07 -1.16 1.68
C GLY A 102 -4.60 0.07 2.43
N ASN A 103 -3.98 1.25 2.26
CA ASN A 103 -4.51 2.50 2.81
C ASN A 103 -5.76 2.97 2.07
N LEU A 104 -5.72 2.99 0.73
CA LEU A 104 -6.86 3.41 -0.09
C LEU A 104 -7.99 2.38 -0.12
N SER A 105 -7.73 1.11 0.24
CA SER A 105 -8.77 0.10 0.47
C SER A 105 -9.83 0.59 1.49
N ALA A 106 -9.44 1.41 2.47
CA ALA A 106 -10.37 2.03 3.43
C ALA A 106 -11.35 3.01 2.81
N ALA A 107 -11.00 3.60 1.66
CA ALA A 107 -11.85 4.55 0.93
C ALA A 107 -12.69 3.89 -0.17
N VAL A 108 -12.42 2.63 -0.55
CA VAL A 108 -13.17 1.92 -1.58
C VAL A 108 -14.61 1.65 -1.16
N GLY A 109 -14.82 1.14 0.06
CA GLY A 109 -16.17 0.93 0.61
C GLY A 109 -17.00 2.23 0.66
N PRO A 110 -16.47 3.31 1.27
CA PRO A 110 -17.09 4.63 1.21
C PRO A 110 -17.37 5.11 -0.23
N PHE A 111 -16.41 5.01 -1.14
CA PHE A 111 -16.58 5.40 -2.54
C PHE A 111 -17.74 4.65 -3.21
N ALA A 112 -17.82 3.33 -2.99
CA ALA A 112 -18.87 2.49 -3.56
C ALA A 112 -20.27 2.93 -3.10
N ILE A 113 -20.42 3.33 -1.83
CA ILE A 113 -21.68 3.87 -1.31
C ILE A 113 -21.97 5.26 -1.91
N HIS A 114 -20.98 6.16 -1.95
CA HIS A 114 -21.13 7.51 -2.51
C HIS A 114 -21.51 7.53 -3.99
N ARG A 115 -21.01 6.57 -4.77
CA ARG A 115 -21.34 6.41 -6.19
C ARG A 115 -22.50 5.46 -6.45
N GLY A 116 -23.19 5.00 -5.40
CA GLY A 116 -24.39 4.18 -5.53
C GLY A 116 -24.15 2.77 -6.07
N LEU A 117 -22.90 2.29 -6.07
CA LEU A 117 -22.54 0.91 -6.40
C LEU A 117 -23.03 -0.07 -5.32
N VAL A 118 -23.07 0.40 -4.06
CA VAL A 118 -23.60 -0.34 -2.91
C VAL A 118 -24.62 0.52 -2.19
N ARG A 119 -25.77 -0.07 -1.86
CA ARG A 119 -26.83 0.59 -1.08
C ARG A 119 -26.83 0.02 0.33
N PRO A 120 -26.52 0.81 1.37
CA PRO A 120 -26.63 0.36 2.75
C PRO A 120 -28.08 -0.04 3.09
N ALA A 121 -28.24 -1.07 3.92
CA ALA A 121 -29.56 -1.53 4.37
C ALA A 121 -30.22 -0.58 5.40
N GLY A 122 -29.43 0.28 6.05
CA GLY A 122 -29.85 1.22 7.07
C GLY A 122 -28.67 1.85 7.79
N ASP A 123 -28.93 2.47 8.93
CA ASP A 123 -27.90 2.98 9.83
C ASP A 123 -27.14 1.83 10.52
N GLY A 124 -25.87 2.07 10.85
CA GLY A 124 -24.98 1.08 11.47
C GLY A 124 -23.75 0.81 10.62
N ILE A 125 -23.36 -0.45 10.47
CA ILE A 125 -22.20 -0.87 9.68
C ILE A 125 -22.65 -1.51 8.38
N ALA A 126 -22.30 -0.90 7.24
CA ALA A 126 -22.40 -1.51 5.93
C ALA A 126 -21.16 -2.37 5.65
N VAL A 127 -21.36 -3.64 5.35
CA VAL A 127 -20.29 -4.56 4.96
C VAL A 127 -20.15 -4.51 3.44
N VAL A 128 -19.02 -4.01 2.95
CA VAL A 128 -18.69 -3.95 1.52
C VAL A 128 -17.62 -4.98 1.20
N ARG A 129 -17.94 -5.94 0.34
CA ARG A 129 -17.05 -7.00 -0.13
C ARG A 129 -16.37 -6.53 -1.40
N ILE A 130 -15.05 -6.41 -1.35
CA ILE A 130 -14.23 -5.81 -2.40
C ILE A 130 -13.38 -6.90 -3.03
N TRP A 131 -13.50 -7.06 -4.35
CA TRP A 131 -12.52 -7.79 -5.13
C TRP A 131 -11.36 -6.86 -5.51
N GLN A 132 -10.20 -7.07 -4.91
CA GLN A 132 -8.96 -6.41 -5.27
C GLN A 132 -8.44 -7.04 -6.57
N ALA A 133 -8.66 -6.36 -7.68
CA ALA A 133 -8.48 -6.90 -9.02
C ALA A 133 -7.01 -6.98 -9.47
N ASN A 134 -6.11 -6.19 -8.88
CA ASN A 134 -4.68 -6.28 -9.19
C ASN A 134 -4.06 -7.59 -8.70
N LEU A 135 -4.50 -8.05 -7.53
CA LEU A 135 -3.92 -9.20 -6.83
C LEU A 135 -4.80 -10.46 -6.89
N GLY A 136 -6.05 -10.31 -7.29
CA GLY A 136 -7.04 -11.38 -7.22
C GLY A 136 -7.36 -11.77 -5.78
N LYS A 137 -7.59 -10.77 -4.91
CA LYS A 137 -7.78 -10.97 -3.47
C LYS A 137 -9.04 -10.29 -2.96
N ARG A 138 -9.57 -10.78 -1.84
CA ARG A 138 -10.80 -10.24 -1.23
C ARG A 138 -10.48 -9.39 -0.03
N ILE A 139 -11.18 -8.27 0.08
CA ILE A 139 -11.10 -7.34 1.20
C ILE A 139 -12.52 -7.08 1.67
N ILE A 140 -12.77 -7.14 2.97
CA ILE A 140 -14.04 -6.69 3.56
C ILE A 140 -13.82 -5.33 4.20
N ALA A 141 -14.64 -4.35 3.84
CA ALA A 141 -14.68 -3.04 4.48
C ALA A 141 -15.96 -2.87 5.29
N HIS A 142 -15.81 -2.61 6.57
CA HIS A 142 -16.89 -2.30 7.51
C HIS A 142 -17.04 -0.79 7.58
N VAL A 143 -18.02 -0.26 6.85
CA VAL A 143 -18.22 1.18 6.65
C VAL A 143 -19.34 1.69 7.55
N PRO A 144 -19.10 2.63 8.47
CA PRO A 144 -20.16 3.21 9.27
C PRO A 144 -21.07 4.09 8.39
N VAL A 145 -22.39 3.95 8.59
CA VAL A 145 -23.45 4.60 7.83
C VAL A 145 -24.47 5.21 8.79
N ARG A 146 -24.90 6.45 8.49
CA ARG A 146 -25.94 7.16 9.23
C ARG A 146 -26.78 8.02 8.27
N GLY A 147 -28.10 7.98 8.41
CA GLY A 147 -29.02 8.66 7.50
C GLY A 147 -28.89 8.18 6.05
N GLY A 148 -28.57 6.89 5.85
CA GLY A 148 -28.32 6.31 4.52
C GLY A 148 -27.05 6.82 3.82
N GLN A 149 -26.18 7.54 4.51
CA GLN A 149 -24.92 8.10 3.99
C GLN A 149 -23.74 7.56 4.77
N VAL A 150 -22.56 7.52 4.16
CA VAL A 150 -21.32 7.16 4.88
C VAL A 150 -21.07 8.17 6.01
N GLN A 151 -20.85 7.66 7.23
CA GLN A 151 -20.37 8.46 8.34
C GLN A 151 -18.85 8.61 8.22
N GLU A 152 -18.38 9.80 7.86
CA GLU A 152 -16.93 10.08 7.71
C GLU A 152 -16.32 10.72 8.96
N LEU A 153 -17.15 11.37 9.79
CA LEU A 153 -16.72 12.06 11.00
C LEU A 153 -16.85 11.14 12.21
N GLY A 154 -15.85 11.19 13.07
CA GLY A 154 -15.70 10.40 14.29
C GLY A 154 -14.46 10.82 15.06
N ASP A 155 -14.16 10.10 16.12
CA ASP A 155 -13.08 10.37 17.09
C ASP A 155 -11.90 9.39 16.98
N PHE A 156 -11.94 8.44 16.03
CA PHE A 156 -10.85 7.49 15.84
C PHE A 156 -9.61 8.20 15.26
N GLU A 157 -8.50 8.11 16.00
CA GLU A 157 -7.20 8.63 15.60
C GLU A 157 -6.36 7.57 14.88
N LEU A 158 -5.62 8.00 13.86
CA LEU A 158 -4.69 7.15 13.12
C LEU A 158 -3.36 7.88 13.00
N ASP A 159 -2.28 7.30 13.53
CA ASP A 159 -0.94 7.87 13.41
C ASP A 159 -0.56 8.13 11.93
N GLY A 160 -0.18 9.37 11.63
CA GLY A 160 0.06 9.86 10.25
C GLY A 160 -1.18 10.45 9.57
N VAL A 161 -2.31 10.57 10.27
CA VAL A 161 -3.48 11.36 9.86
C VAL A 161 -3.69 12.48 10.87
N THR A 162 -3.80 13.71 10.38
CA THR A 162 -3.83 14.91 11.23
C THR A 162 -5.09 15.06 12.08
N PHE A 163 -6.24 14.63 11.56
CA PHE A 163 -7.55 14.82 12.20
C PHE A 163 -8.27 13.48 12.36
N PRO A 164 -9.01 13.30 13.46
CA PRO A 164 -9.80 12.09 13.67
C PRO A 164 -10.94 11.98 12.65
N ALA A 165 -11.43 10.76 12.47
CA ALA A 165 -12.52 10.43 11.56
C ALA A 165 -13.22 9.16 12.03
N ALA A 166 -14.29 8.75 11.35
CA ALA A 166 -14.93 7.49 11.65
C ALA A 166 -14.01 6.30 11.31
N GLU A 167 -14.00 5.30 12.19
CA GLU A 167 -13.26 4.06 12.00
C GLU A 167 -13.86 3.24 10.84
N VAL A 168 -12.99 2.77 9.95
CA VAL A 168 -13.28 1.80 8.91
C VAL A 168 -12.39 0.58 9.17
N ARG A 169 -13.00 -0.50 9.65
CA ARG A 169 -12.30 -1.77 9.83
C ARG A 169 -12.17 -2.48 8.48
N LEU A 170 -10.97 -2.95 8.18
CA LEU A 170 -10.65 -3.72 6.99
C LEU A 170 -10.25 -5.14 7.39
N GLU A 171 -10.69 -6.12 6.61
CA GLU A 171 -10.24 -7.51 6.69
C GLU A 171 -9.68 -7.93 5.33
N PHE A 172 -8.41 -8.28 5.31
CA PHE A 172 -7.74 -8.85 4.13
C PHE A 172 -7.84 -10.36 4.25
N LEU A 173 -8.61 -10.98 3.36
CA LEU A 173 -8.86 -12.42 3.39
C LEU A 173 -7.81 -13.16 2.59
N ASP A 174 -7.28 -14.24 3.16
CA ASP A 174 -6.21 -15.05 2.59
C ASP A 174 -5.08 -14.18 2.00
N PRO A 175 -4.49 -13.24 2.78
CA PRO A 175 -3.63 -12.21 2.23
C PRO A 175 -2.33 -12.74 1.64
N GLY A 176 -1.90 -13.95 2.02
CA GLY A 176 -0.76 -14.63 1.42
C GLY A 176 -1.16 -15.98 0.86
N GLY A 177 -0.62 -16.37 -0.28
CA GLY A 177 -1.15 -17.48 -1.07
C GLY A 177 -1.89 -16.98 -2.32
N GLY A 178 -2.12 -17.85 -3.29
CA GLY A 178 -2.93 -17.61 -4.49
C GLY A 178 -2.97 -18.88 -5.34
N GLU A 179 -3.61 -18.83 -6.50
CA GLU A 179 -3.55 -19.93 -7.47
C GLU A 179 -2.42 -19.65 -8.46
N GLY A 180 -1.44 -20.56 -8.56
CA GLY A 180 -0.34 -20.51 -9.54
C GLY A 180 1.08 -20.59 -8.94
N PRO A 181 2.12 -20.80 -9.77
CA PRO A 181 3.52 -20.80 -9.33
C PRO A 181 3.93 -19.45 -8.74
N GLY A 182 4.67 -19.43 -7.62
CA GLY A 182 5.11 -18.18 -6.96
C GLY A 182 4.04 -17.46 -6.11
N SER A 183 2.83 -18.01 -6.04
CA SER A 183 1.73 -17.45 -5.24
C SER A 183 1.82 -17.76 -3.75
N ALA A 184 2.70 -18.68 -3.35
CA ALA A 184 2.90 -19.05 -1.95
C ALA A 184 3.27 -17.84 -1.08
N MET A 185 2.87 -17.88 0.20
CA MET A 185 3.19 -16.82 1.16
C MET A 185 4.70 -16.54 1.22
N PHE A 186 5.56 -17.57 1.10
CA PHE A 186 6.99 -17.43 0.89
C PHE A 186 7.33 -17.95 -0.51
N PRO A 187 7.55 -17.08 -1.53
CA PRO A 187 7.76 -17.51 -2.91
C PRO A 187 8.98 -18.43 -3.10
N THR A 188 10.00 -18.32 -2.25
CA THR A 188 11.19 -19.18 -2.25
C THR A 188 11.00 -20.50 -1.48
N GLY A 189 9.85 -20.66 -0.80
CA GLY A 189 9.59 -21.77 0.11
C GLY A 189 10.29 -21.65 1.47
N ARG A 190 10.99 -20.54 1.75
CA ARG A 190 11.76 -20.35 2.99
C ARG A 190 11.25 -19.14 3.78
N ALA A 191 11.28 -19.22 5.11
CA ALA A 191 10.94 -18.09 5.99
C ALA A 191 11.97 -16.95 5.87
N ALA A 192 13.23 -17.28 5.55
CA ALA A 192 14.28 -16.32 5.22
C ALA A 192 15.28 -16.95 4.24
N ASP A 193 15.85 -16.10 3.40
CA ASP A 193 16.88 -16.39 2.40
C ASP A 193 18.14 -15.56 2.66
N VAL A 194 19.24 -15.92 2.01
CA VAL A 194 20.44 -15.08 1.88
C VAL A 194 20.51 -14.63 0.43
N LEU A 195 20.33 -13.33 0.20
CA LEU A 195 20.41 -12.72 -1.13
C LEU A 195 21.84 -12.26 -1.41
N THR A 196 22.43 -12.75 -2.49
CA THR A 196 23.68 -12.20 -3.02
C THR A 196 23.37 -10.99 -3.90
N VAL A 197 23.73 -9.79 -3.44
CA VAL A 197 23.45 -8.53 -4.13
C VAL A 197 24.77 -7.92 -4.62
N PRO A 198 25.05 -7.88 -5.94
CA PRO A 198 26.25 -7.28 -6.50
C PRO A 198 26.49 -5.86 -5.98
N GLY A 199 27.71 -5.57 -5.53
CA GLY A 199 28.09 -4.27 -4.97
C GLY A 199 27.58 -3.99 -3.56
N VAL A 200 26.77 -4.87 -2.97
CA VAL A 200 26.24 -4.73 -1.61
C VAL A 200 26.69 -5.87 -0.68
N GLY A 201 26.74 -7.11 -1.19
CA GLY A 201 27.13 -8.30 -0.44
C GLY A 201 25.94 -9.24 -0.15
N GLU A 202 26.12 -10.10 0.85
CA GLU A 202 25.09 -11.05 1.27
C GLU A 202 24.11 -10.40 2.26
N ILE A 203 22.81 -10.54 1.98
CA ILE A 203 21.74 -9.93 2.78
C ILE A 203 20.76 -11.02 3.20
N ARG A 204 20.67 -11.28 4.52
CA ARG A 204 19.58 -12.09 5.08
C ARG A 204 18.27 -11.33 4.91
N ALA A 205 17.30 -11.95 4.24
CA ALA A 205 16.02 -11.33 3.94
C ALA A 205 14.86 -12.32 4.06
N THR A 206 13.71 -11.86 4.54
CA THR A 206 12.44 -12.58 4.38
C THR A 206 11.72 -12.06 3.15
N LEU A 207 11.40 -12.97 2.22
CA LEU A 207 10.65 -12.67 1.01
C LEU A 207 9.22 -13.18 1.17
N VAL A 208 8.28 -12.27 1.39
CA VAL A 208 6.88 -12.62 1.65
C VAL A 208 5.97 -12.06 0.57
N ASN A 209 4.98 -12.86 0.16
CA ASN A 209 3.85 -12.43 -0.63
C ASN A 209 2.60 -12.42 0.25
N ALA A 210 2.41 -11.35 1.03
CA ALA A 210 1.25 -11.15 1.89
C ALA A 210 0.80 -9.69 1.86
N GLY A 211 -0.42 -9.42 1.41
CA GLY A 211 -0.90 -8.07 1.13
C GLY A 211 -0.29 -7.50 -0.16
N ASN A 212 1.00 -7.16 -0.15
CA ASN A 212 1.81 -6.99 -1.37
C ASN A 212 3.11 -7.77 -1.18
N PRO A 213 3.77 -8.22 -2.26
CA PRO A 213 5.14 -8.71 -2.18
C PRO A 213 6.03 -7.73 -1.41
N THR A 214 6.69 -8.22 -0.35
CA THR A 214 7.48 -7.41 0.58
C THR A 214 8.73 -8.17 1.00
N VAL A 215 9.84 -7.44 1.08
CA VAL A 215 11.15 -7.90 1.50
C VAL A 215 11.43 -7.29 2.87
N PHE A 216 11.74 -8.11 3.87
CA PHE A 216 12.18 -7.65 5.18
C PHE A 216 13.66 -7.95 5.40
N VAL A 217 14.42 -6.93 5.79
CA VAL A 217 15.83 -7.05 6.21
C VAL A 217 16.02 -6.46 7.60
N ALA A 218 17.12 -6.79 8.27
CA ALA A 218 17.49 -6.09 9.51
C ALA A 218 17.93 -4.65 9.17
N ALA A 219 17.67 -3.69 10.05
CA ALA A 219 18.13 -2.31 9.88
C ALA A 219 19.66 -2.23 9.74
N SER A 220 20.38 -3.09 10.48
CA SER A 220 21.84 -3.22 10.39
C SER A 220 22.33 -3.64 9.00
N SER A 221 21.53 -4.37 8.20
CA SER A 221 21.85 -4.70 6.80
C SER A 221 21.91 -3.47 5.89
N LEU A 222 21.33 -2.34 6.31
CA LEU A 222 21.42 -1.04 5.65
C LEU A 222 22.33 -0.05 6.38
N GLY A 223 22.92 -0.44 7.51
CA GLY A 223 23.66 0.46 8.39
C GLY A 223 22.77 1.46 9.13
N LEU A 224 21.53 1.05 9.45
CA LEU A 224 20.50 1.86 10.08
C LEU A 224 20.16 1.33 11.48
N ALA A 225 19.64 2.21 12.34
CA ALA A 225 19.19 1.91 13.69
C ALA A 225 17.73 1.45 13.74
N GLY A 226 16.90 1.79 12.75
CA GLY A 226 15.46 1.47 12.70
C GLY A 226 14.55 2.61 13.18
N THR A 227 15.11 3.67 13.76
CA THR A 227 14.37 4.83 14.27
C THR A 227 14.29 5.99 13.27
N GLU A 228 14.92 5.88 12.10
CA GLU A 228 15.08 6.95 11.10
C GLU A 228 13.74 7.57 10.66
N LEU A 229 13.76 8.87 10.41
CA LEU A 229 12.71 9.61 9.72
C LEU A 229 13.09 9.86 8.26
N GLN A 230 12.15 10.45 7.49
CA GLN A 230 12.37 10.70 6.07
C GLN A 230 13.64 11.53 5.77
N PRO A 231 13.97 12.61 6.50
CA PRO A 231 15.18 13.38 6.22
C PRO A 231 16.49 12.58 6.39
N ASP A 232 16.52 11.62 7.32
CA ASP A 232 17.69 10.80 7.62
C ASP A 232 18.04 9.83 6.48
N VAL A 233 17.04 9.46 5.68
CA VAL A 233 17.15 8.45 4.62
C VAL A 233 17.03 9.06 3.22
N ASN A 234 16.03 9.91 2.99
CA ASN A 234 15.67 10.38 1.64
C ASN A 234 16.68 11.34 1.01
N SER A 235 17.59 11.89 1.82
CA SER A 235 18.70 12.75 1.42
C SER A 235 19.97 11.96 1.04
N ARG A 236 20.03 10.66 1.36
CA ARG A 236 21.21 9.81 1.19
C ARG A 236 21.12 8.96 -0.07
N ALA A 237 21.62 9.49 -1.19
CA ALA A 237 21.56 8.83 -2.49
C ALA A 237 22.22 7.42 -2.50
N ASP A 238 23.33 7.26 -1.78
CA ASP A 238 24.03 5.98 -1.59
C ASP A 238 23.13 4.92 -0.94
N LEU A 239 22.42 5.31 0.12
CA LEU A 239 21.53 4.43 0.86
C LEU A 239 20.29 4.06 0.04
N LEU A 240 19.71 5.03 -0.69
CA LEU A 240 18.59 4.78 -1.58
C LEU A 240 18.98 3.83 -2.72
N ALA A 241 20.17 4.00 -3.30
CA ALA A 241 20.69 3.09 -4.34
C ALA A 241 20.92 1.67 -3.79
N ARG A 242 21.48 1.54 -2.58
CA ARG A 242 21.65 0.26 -1.89
C ARG A 242 20.32 -0.43 -1.62
N ALA A 243 19.34 0.32 -1.11
CA ALA A 243 17.99 -0.19 -0.85
C ALA A 243 17.32 -0.67 -2.16
N GLU A 244 17.45 0.09 -3.25
CA GLU A 244 16.92 -0.31 -4.55
C GLU A 244 17.61 -1.56 -5.11
N ALA A 245 18.94 -1.67 -4.98
CA ALA A 245 19.66 -2.86 -5.41
C ALA A 245 19.17 -4.13 -4.69
N ILE A 246 18.96 -4.06 -3.37
CA ILE A 246 18.40 -5.17 -2.59
C ILE A 246 16.99 -5.50 -3.06
N ARG A 247 16.12 -4.49 -3.20
CA ARG A 247 14.73 -4.67 -3.63
C ARG A 247 14.65 -5.33 -5.01
N ALA A 248 15.46 -4.87 -5.97
CA ALA A 248 15.45 -5.37 -7.34
C ALA A 248 15.91 -6.83 -7.43
N HIS A 249 16.98 -7.21 -6.71
CA HIS A 249 17.43 -8.60 -6.68
C HIS A 249 16.45 -9.52 -5.94
N ALA A 250 15.82 -9.02 -4.88
CA ALA A 250 14.75 -9.73 -4.21
C ALA A 250 13.53 -9.93 -5.14
N ALA A 251 13.20 -8.96 -5.99
CA ALA A 251 12.12 -9.10 -6.98
C ALA A 251 12.39 -10.27 -7.94
N VAL A 252 13.64 -10.43 -8.40
CA VAL A 252 14.07 -11.55 -9.24
C VAL A 252 13.97 -12.87 -8.46
N ALA A 253 14.47 -12.91 -7.23
CA ALA A 253 14.39 -14.12 -6.37
C ALA A 253 12.94 -14.54 -6.08
N MET A 254 12.01 -13.59 -6.04
CA MET A 254 10.56 -13.84 -5.90
C MET A 254 9.87 -14.22 -7.21
N GLY A 255 10.57 -14.22 -8.35
CA GLY A 255 9.99 -14.48 -9.68
C GLY A 255 9.11 -13.34 -10.21
N LEU A 256 9.26 -12.12 -9.68
CA LEU A 256 8.43 -10.96 -10.03
C LEU A 256 8.97 -10.16 -11.23
N ALA A 257 10.24 -10.34 -11.57
CA ALA A 257 10.90 -9.72 -12.70
C ALA A 257 11.97 -10.67 -13.26
N PRO A 258 12.26 -10.61 -14.58
CA PRO A 258 13.30 -11.45 -15.19
C PRO A 258 14.71 -11.08 -14.73
N ASP A 259 14.93 -9.79 -14.45
CA ASP A 259 16.21 -9.25 -13.97
C ASP A 259 16.00 -7.98 -13.12
N ALA A 260 17.06 -7.56 -12.43
CA ALA A 260 17.04 -6.41 -11.54
C ALA A 260 16.79 -5.08 -12.29
N ALA A 261 17.26 -4.94 -13.52
CA ALA A 261 17.07 -3.71 -14.30
C ALA A 261 15.59 -3.51 -14.69
N GLN A 262 14.94 -4.59 -15.13
CA GLN A 262 13.50 -4.62 -15.42
C GLN A 262 12.67 -4.34 -14.16
N ALA A 263 13.06 -4.91 -13.01
CA ALA A 263 12.40 -4.60 -11.73
C ALA A 263 12.49 -3.11 -11.38
N THR A 264 13.64 -2.47 -11.59
CA THR A 264 13.88 -1.05 -11.30
C THR A 264 13.15 -0.13 -12.27
N ALA A 265 13.09 -0.47 -13.55
CA ALA A 265 12.52 0.38 -14.59
C ALA A 265 10.99 0.31 -14.67
N HIS A 266 10.40 -0.86 -14.44
CA HIS A 266 8.99 -1.10 -14.77
C HIS A 266 8.15 -1.65 -13.61
N ARG A 267 8.77 -2.02 -12.49
CA ARG A 267 8.09 -2.64 -11.35
C ARG A 267 8.57 -2.09 -10.00
N GLN A 268 8.58 -0.77 -9.88
CA GLN A 268 9.01 -0.09 -8.65
C GLN A 268 7.98 -0.22 -7.51
N HIS A 269 6.71 -0.53 -7.82
CA HIS A 269 5.70 -0.66 -6.79
C HIS A 269 5.85 -1.96 -5.99
N THR A 270 6.17 -3.08 -6.64
CA THR A 270 6.33 -4.40 -5.98
C THR A 270 7.62 -5.12 -6.41
N PRO A 271 8.31 -5.82 -5.49
CA PRO A 271 8.04 -5.88 -4.05
C PRO A 271 8.42 -4.57 -3.35
N LYS A 272 7.91 -4.37 -2.14
CA LYS A 272 8.39 -3.35 -1.21
C LYS A 272 9.66 -3.84 -0.51
N LEU A 273 10.52 -2.91 -0.09
CA LEU A 273 11.60 -3.20 0.86
C LEU A 273 11.27 -2.54 2.20
N ALA A 274 11.31 -3.31 3.27
CA ALA A 274 11.18 -2.85 4.64
C ALA A 274 12.39 -3.31 5.47
N PHE A 275 12.74 -2.52 6.47
CA PHE A 275 13.77 -2.87 7.43
C PHE A 275 13.24 -2.78 8.85
N ALA A 276 13.74 -3.66 9.71
CA ALA A 276 13.30 -3.82 11.08
C ALA A 276 14.46 -3.79 12.08
N ALA A 277 14.21 -3.24 13.25
CA ALA A 277 15.13 -3.23 14.38
C ALA A 277 14.37 -3.53 15.68
N PRO A 278 15.06 -3.99 16.74
CA PRO A 278 14.45 -4.14 18.06
C PRO A 278 13.78 -2.84 18.53
N ALA A 279 12.83 -2.96 19.45
CA ALA A 279 12.13 -1.81 20.00
C ALA A 279 13.10 -0.77 20.57
N ALA A 280 13.02 0.45 20.03
CA ALA A 280 13.81 1.60 20.45
C ALA A 280 12.93 2.85 20.45
N ALA A 281 13.11 3.67 21.48
CA ALA A 281 12.38 4.93 21.61
C ALA A 281 12.80 5.92 20.51
N TYR A 282 11.85 6.72 20.03
CA TYR A 282 12.11 7.76 19.03
C TYR A 282 11.05 8.86 19.08
N THR A 283 11.37 9.99 18.47
CA THR A 283 10.40 11.06 18.22
C THR A 283 9.78 10.85 16.86
N ALA A 284 8.46 10.67 16.81
CA ALA A 284 7.73 10.55 15.56
C ALA A 284 7.75 11.87 14.76
N ALA A 285 7.42 11.80 13.48
CA ALA A 285 7.37 12.96 12.58
C ALA A 285 6.42 14.09 13.05
N SER A 286 5.46 13.78 13.91
CA SER A 286 4.56 14.75 14.55
C SER A 286 5.15 15.45 15.78
N GLY A 287 6.37 15.09 16.20
CA GLY A 287 6.97 15.52 17.46
C GLY A 287 6.58 14.67 18.68
N ARG A 288 5.63 13.74 18.53
CA ARG A 288 5.20 12.85 19.61
C ARG A 288 6.30 11.84 19.96
N ALA A 289 6.59 11.66 21.24
CA ALA A 289 7.46 10.59 21.70
C ALA A 289 6.78 9.22 21.58
N VAL A 290 7.54 8.23 21.11
CA VAL A 290 7.17 6.81 21.15
C VAL A 290 8.20 6.11 22.03
N GLY A 291 7.76 5.57 23.16
CA GLY A 291 8.64 4.83 24.08
C GLY A 291 8.97 3.45 23.55
N ALA A 292 10.14 2.91 23.92
CA ALA A 292 10.51 1.55 23.57
C ALA A 292 9.52 0.50 24.14
N GLY A 293 8.91 0.77 25.29
CA GLY A 293 7.88 -0.08 25.88
C GLY A 293 6.50 0.03 25.20
N ASP A 294 6.30 1.01 24.32
CA ASP A 294 5.04 1.20 23.59
C ASP A 294 4.99 0.38 22.30
N ILE A 295 6.07 -0.30 21.93
CA ILE A 295 6.20 -1.03 20.66
C ILE A 295 7.00 -2.32 20.87
N ASP A 296 6.77 -3.31 20.03
CA ASP A 296 7.50 -4.58 20.02
C ASP A 296 8.75 -4.52 19.14
N LEU A 297 8.73 -3.68 18.11
CA LEU A 297 9.84 -3.42 17.20
C LEU A 297 9.66 -2.11 16.43
N ASN A 298 10.74 -1.62 15.82
CA ASN A 298 10.69 -0.52 14.86
C ASN A 298 10.68 -1.09 13.43
N VAL A 299 9.77 -0.62 12.58
CA VAL A 299 9.72 -0.99 11.16
C VAL A 299 9.63 0.26 10.30
N ARG A 300 10.37 0.23 9.21
CA ARG A 300 10.42 1.28 8.19
C ARG A 300 10.26 0.65 6.82
N ILE A 301 9.60 1.34 5.89
CA ILE A 301 9.33 0.80 4.55
C ILE A 301 9.65 1.83 3.47
N PHE A 302 10.26 1.36 2.39
CA PHE A 302 10.46 2.13 1.17
C PHE A 302 9.27 1.96 0.23
N SER A 303 8.88 3.02 -0.46
CA SER A 303 7.89 2.98 -1.54
C SER A 303 8.26 3.99 -2.62
N MET A 304 8.47 3.49 -3.84
CA MET A 304 8.94 4.26 -4.99
C MET A 304 10.30 4.93 -4.70
N GLY A 305 11.27 4.15 -4.23
CA GLY A 305 12.65 4.61 -3.98
C GLY A 305 12.84 5.57 -2.80
N LYS A 306 11.80 5.86 -2.01
CA LYS A 306 11.86 6.77 -0.86
C LYS A 306 11.28 6.13 0.40
N LEU A 307 11.76 6.53 1.57
CA LEU A 307 11.19 6.16 2.85
C LEU A 307 9.75 6.67 2.95
N HIS A 308 8.83 5.76 3.25
CA HIS A 308 7.42 6.08 3.44
C HIS A 308 7.22 6.85 4.75
N HIS A 309 6.35 7.86 4.76
CA HIS A 309 6.18 8.76 5.91
C HIS A 309 5.53 8.09 7.13
N ALA A 310 4.71 7.07 6.91
CA ALA A 310 4.09 6.21 7.92
C ALA A 310 4.39 4.73 7.61
N MET A 311 3.36 3.87 7.53
CA MET A 311 3.44 2.53 6.96
C MET A 311 2.41 2.35 5.83
N THR A 312 2.72 1.52 4.83
CA THR A 312 1.72 1.14 3.82
C THR A 312 0.76 0.11 4.43
N GLY A 313 -0.54 0.19 4.10
CA GLY A 313 -1.52 -0.80 4.61
C GLY A 313 -1.15 -2.25 4.25
N THR A 314 -0.66 -2.49 3.03
CA THR A 314 -0.16 -3.82 2.62
C THR A 314 1.12 -4.24 3.34
N GLY A 315 2.01 -3.29 3.66
CA GLY A 315 3.18 -3.56 4.49
C GLY A 315 2.81 -3.95 5.91
N ALA A 316 1.75 -3.33 6.47
CA ALA A 316 1.20 -3.73 7.75
C ALA A 316 0.63 -5.17 7.74
N VAL A 317 -0.01 -5.59 6.64
CA VAL A 317 -0.39 -6.99 6.42
C VAL A 317 0.83 -7.92 6.37
N ALA A 318 1.87 -7.54 5.61
CA ALA A 318 3.10 -8.31 5.50
C ALA A 318 3.83 -8.46 6.85
N ILE A 319 3.86 -7.40 7.66
CA ILE A 319 4.41 -7.42 9.02
C ILE A 319 3.65 -8.42 9.88
N ALA A 320 2.32 -8.34 9.91
CA ALA A 320 1.49 -9.24 10.70
C ALA A 320 1.73 -10.71 10.32
N ALA A 321 1.76 -10.98 9.01
CA ALA A 321 1.94 -12.33 8.48
C ALA A 321 3.33 -12.90 8.79
N THR A 322 4.40 -12.10 8.63
CA THR A 322 5.77 -12.58 8.84
C THR A 322 6.17 -12.65 10.30
N ALA A 323 5.70 -11.74 11.15
CA ALA A 323 5.97 -11.78 12.58
C ALA A 323 5.39 -13.04 13.24
N ALA A 324 4.29 -13.59 12.71
CA ALA A 324 3.66 -14.81 13.20
C ALA A 324 4.39 -16.11 12.78
N VAL A 325 5.44 -16.02 11.95
CA VAL A 325 6.16 -17.19 11.42
C VAL A 325 7.59 -17.25 11.97
N PRO A 326 7.98 -18.34 12.65
CA PRO A 326 9.36 -18.53 13.13
C PRO A 326 10.40 -18.54 12.00
N GLY A 327 11.60 -18.04 12.30
CA GLY A 327 12.74 -18.02 11.36
C GLY A 327 12.68 -16.95 10.28
N THR A 328 11.66 -16.08 10.31
CA THR A 328 11.65 -14.84 9.52
C THR A 328 12.56 -13.79 10.17
N VAL A 329 13.01 -12.82 9.38
CA VAL A 329 13.79 -11.67 9.88
C VAL A 329 13.03 -10.91 10.98
N LEU A 330 11.71 -10.78 10.86
CA LEU A 330 10.92 -10.10 11.90
C LEU A 330 10.85 -10.94 13.20
N ALA A 331 10.65 -12.25 13.10
CA ALA A 331 10.67 -13.13 14.26
C ALA A 331 12.04 -13.12 14.95
N ASP A 332 13.13 -13.08 14.18
CA ASP A 332 14.50 -12.98 14.72
C ASP A 332 14.69 -11.66 15.50
N VAL A 333 14.26 -10.53 14.92
CA VAL A 333 14.33 -9.20 15.56
C VAL A 333 13.47 -9.12 16.83
N LEU A 334 12.32 -9.80 16.84
CA LEU A 334 11.39 -9.89 17.97
C LEU A 334 11.86 -10.82 19.09
N GLY A 335 12.88 -11.64 18.85
CA GLY A 335 13.30 -12.73 19.74
C GLY A 335 12.34 -13.93 19.74
N GLY A 336 11.48 -14.06 18.73
CA GLY A 336 10.49 -15.11 18.58
C GLY A 336 9.27 -14.67 17.74
N ALA A 337 8.53 -15.65 17.23
CA ALA A 337 7.31 -15.38 16.48
C ALA A 337 6.17 -14.86 17.38
N ARG A 338 5.37 -13.92 16.89
CA ARG A 338 4.23 -13.31 17.59
C ARG A 338 3.04 -13.17 16.64
N GLY A 339 1.87 -13.66 17.07
CA GLY A 339 0.63 -13.55 16.29
C GLY A 339 -0.01 -12.15 16.32
N GLU A 340 0.38 -11.31 17.28
CA GLU A 340 -0.05 -9.92 17.39
C GLU A 340 1.13 -9.08 17.87
N LEU A 341 1.24 -7.86 17.33
CA LEU A 341 2.26 -6.91 17.73
C LEU A 341 1.84 -5.47 17.46
N ARG A 342 2.56 -4.54 18.07
CA ARG A 342 2.53 -3.11 17.79
C ARG A 342 3.91 -2.68 17.34
N PHE A 343 4.03 -2.18 16.12
CA PHE A 343 5.32 -1.68 15.61
C PHE A 343 5.34 -0.16 15.53
N GLY A 344 6.52 0.42 15.70
CA GLY A 344 6.78 1.84 15.48
C GLY A 344 7.14 2.12 14.02
N HIS A 345 6.46 3.07 13.39
CA HIS A 345 6.75 3.65 12.07
C HIS A 345 7.01 5.17 12.18
N PRO A 346 7.47 5.89 11.14
CA PRO A 346 7.94 7.27 11.33
C PRO A 346 6.88 8.24 11.88
N SER A 347 5.59 8.06 11.55
CA SER A 347 4.51 8.88 12.14
C SER A 347 3.94 8.43 13.50
N GLY A 348 4.39 7.31 14.07
CA GLY A 348 3.79 6.77 15.31
C GLY A 348 3.76 5.24 15.32
N THR A 349 2.69 4.63 15.82
CA THR A 349 2.58 3.18 16.02
C THR A 349 1.41 2.59 15.27
N LEU A 350 1.49 1.31 14.93
CA LEU A 350 0.35 0.56 14.44
C LEU A 350 0.31 -0.84 15.06
N LYS A 351 -0.87 -1.20 15.57
CA LYS A 351 -1.18 -2.56 16.04
C LYS A 351 -1.68 -3.41 14.87
N VAL A 352 -1.13 -4.61 14.73
CA VAL A 352 -1.51 -5.60 13.71
C VAL A 352 -1.45 -7.01 14.28
N GLY A 353 -2.22 -7.92 13.70
CA GLY A 353 -2.18 -9.33 14.06
C GLY A 353 -2.59 -10.23 12.90
N ALA A 354 -2.08 -11.45 12.93
CA ALA A 354 -2.35 -12.51 11.98
C ALA A 354 -2.32 -13.86 12.70
N GLN A 355 -3.24 -14.75 12.35
CA GLN A 355 -3.14 -16.15 12.71
C GLN A 355 -2.49 -16.87 11.53
N ALA A 356 -1.22 -17.27 11.71
CA ALA A 356 -0.48 -18.05 10.74
C ALA A 356 -0.63 -19.55 11.06
N HIS A 357 -0.91 -20.34 10.04
CA HIS A 357 -1.03 -21.79 10.13
C HIS A 357 0.05 -22.45 9.28
N GLY A 358 0.86 -23.31 9.90
CA GLY A 358 1.85 -24.13 9.21
C GLY A 358 1.29 -25.53 8.96
N ARG A 359 1.25 -25.96 7.69
CA ARG A 359 0.90 -27.34 7.31
C ARG A 359 1.82 -27.82 6.19
N ASP A 360 2.42 -28.99 6.37
CA ASP A 360 3.33 -29.62 5.38
C ASP A 360 4.46 -28.68 4.92
N GLY A 361 5.06 -27.94 5.85
CA GLY A 361 6.14 -26.99 5.57
C GLY A 361 5.70 -25.70 4.86
N ARG A 362 4.39 -25.50 4.62
CA ARG A 362 3.83 -24.29 4.03
C ARG A 362 3.07 -23.48 5.07
N TRP A 363 3.25 -22.16 5.01
CA TRP A 363 2.55 -21.21 5.87
C TRP A 363 1.45 -20.51 5.10
N SER A 364 0.31 -20.32 5.77
CA SER A 364 -0.79 -19.49 5.28
C SER A 364 -1.32 -18.60 6.41
N VAL A 365 -1.95 -17.50 6.02
CA VAL A 365 -2.67 -16.61 6.94
C VAL A 365 -4.09 -16.50 6.41
N ALA A 366 -5.08 -16.84 7.23
CA ALA A 366 -6.47 -16.81 6.78
C ALA A 366 -7.03 -15.39 6.68
N LEU A 367 -6.62 -14.51 7.60
CA LEU A 367 -7.18 -13.17 7.74
C LEU A 367 -6.19 -12.25 8.45
N VAL A 368 -6.08 -11.02 7.96
CA VAL A 368 -5.47 -9.90 8.69
C VAL A 368 -6.50 -8.78 8.78
N ALA A 369 -6.77 -8.32 10.00
CA ALA A 369 -7.64 -7.18 10.25
C ALA A 369 -6.82 -5.95 10.66
N MET A 370 -7.27 -4.78 10.22
CA MET A 370 -6.75 -3.50 10.70
C MET A 370 -7.79 -2.39 10.59
N SER A 371 -7.64 -1.40 11.46
CA SER A 371 -8.47 -0.20 11.44
C SER A 371 -7.80 0.92 10.67
N ARG A 372 -8.59 1.66 9.91
CA ARG A 372 -8.21 2.85 9.16
C ARG A 372 -9.34 3.88 9.26
N THR A 373 -9.16 5.00 8.60
CA THR A 373 -10.23 5.99 8.40
C THR A 373 -10.20 6.45 6.95
N ALA A 374 -11.33 6.92 6.44
CA ALA A 374 -11.43 7.50 5.11
C ALA A 374 -12.36 8.71 5.10
N ARG A 375 -12.12 9.63 4.16
CA ARG A 375 -13.03 10.75 3.88
C ARG A 375 -12.89 11.28 2.47
N ARG A 376 -13.99 11.79 1.91
CA ARG A 376 -13.99 12.68 0.75
C ARG A 376 -13.29 13.99 1.12
N LEU A 377 -12.40 14.42 0.23
CA LEU A 377 -11.73 15.73 0.29
C LEU A 377 -12.33 16.67 -0.76
N MET A 378 -12.67 16.14 -1.93
CA MET A 378 -13.35 16.86 -3.00
C MET A 378 -14.23 15.88 -3.80
N ASP A 379 -15.40 16.35 -4.22
CA ASP A 379 -16.30 15.68 -5.17
C ASP A 379 -16.59 16.64 -6.33
N GLY A 380 -16.45 16.16 -7.55
CA GLY A 380 -16.68 16.97 -8.74
C GLY A 380 -16.06 16.34 -9.98
N VAL A 381 -15.40 17.17 -10.79
CA VAL A 381 -14.74 16.76 -12.03
C VAL A 381 -13.27 17.14 -12.03
N VAL A 382 -12.44 16.29 -12.62
CA VAL A 382 -11.08 16.64 -13.05
C VAL A 382 -11.11 17.06 -14.51
N LEU A 383 -10.25 18.00 -14.87
CA LEU A 383 -10.15 18.53 -16.24
C LEU A 383 -8.79 18.13 -16.83
N VAL A 384 -8.79 17.53 -18.02
CA VAL A 384 -7.58 17.17 -18.75
C VAL A 384 -7.70 17.59 -20.22
N PRO A 385 -6.59 17.77 -20.96
CA PRO A 385 -6.63 17.91 -22.41
C PRO A 385 -7.40 16.77 -23.09
N PRO A 386 -8.02 17.00 -24.27
CA PRO A 386 -8.63 15.94 -25.08
C PRO A 386 -7.65 14.80 -25.39
N TRP A 387 -8.17 13.58 -25.57
CA TRP A 387 -7.37 12.34 -25.71
C TRP A 387 -7.77 11.50 -26.93
N GLU A 388 -8.22 12.13 -28.01
CA GLU A 388 -8.53 11.46 -29.28
C GLU A 388 -7.29 10.95 -30.01
#